data_AF-I6AUX1-F1
#
_entry.id   AF-I6AUX1-F1
#
_cell.length_a   1.000
_cell.length_b   1.000
_cell.length_c   1.000
_cell.angle_alpha   90.00
_cell.angle_beta   90.00
_cell.angle_gamma   90.00
#
_symmetry.space_group_name_H-M   'P 1'
#
loop_
_entity.id
_entity.type
_entity.pdbx_description
1 polymer ?
#
loop_
_entity_poly.entity_id
_entity_poly.type
_entity_poly.pdbx_seq_one_letter_code
_entity_poly.pdbx_strand_id
1 'polypeptide(L)' 'MLRLYHSTDRKWGDRFAQFGLFSSRLREARLETLKRSLELAKKHGVDAFLIAGDLFEHC' A
#
# COMPACT_ATOMS: atom_id res chain seq x y z
N MET A 1 5.96 24.92 -5.70
CA MET A 1 5.44 24.35 -4.44
C MET A 1 5.53 22.84 -4.56
N LEU A 2 6.17 22.16 -3.61
CA LEU A 2 6.37 20.70 -3.62
C LEU A 2 5.10 20.00 -3.12
N ARG A 3 4.61 18.99 -3.86
CA ARG A 3 3.46 18.16 -3.52
C ARG A 3 3.88 16.72 -3.28
N LEU A 4 3.53 16.19 -2.11
CA LEU A 4 3.95 14.87 -1.66
C LEU A 4 2.71 14.02 -1.37
N TYR A 5 2.75 12.76 -1.78
CA TYR A 5 1.84 11.73 -1.28
C TYR A 5 2.60 10.84 -0.31
N HIS A 6 2.17 10.76 0.95
CA HIS A 6 2.81 9.95 1.97
C HIS A 6 1.95 8.74 2.32
N SER A 7 2.54 7.55 2.30
CA SER A 7 1.90 6.29 2.66
C SER A 7 2.78 5.52 3.64
N THR A 8 2.16 4.89 4.64
CA THR A 8 2.87 4.07 5.63
C THR A 8 2.40 2.62 5.66
N ASP A 9 3.21 1.75 6.26
CA ASP A 9 2.83 0.42 6.78
C ASP A 9 2.02 -0.45 5.81
N ARG A 10 2.55 -0.62 4.60
CA ARG A 10 1.89 -1.44 3.58
C ARG A 10 1.98 -2.94 3.88
N LYS A 11 2.92 -3.37 4.72
CA LYS A 11 3.06 -4.77 5.16
C LYS A 11 3.10 -5.75 3.99
N TRP A 12 3.89 -5.47 2.95
CA TRP A 12 4.05 -6.35 1.78
C TRP A 12 4.58 -7.72 2.20
N GLY A 13 4.12 -8.78 1.55
CA GLY A 13 4.45 -10.15 1.94
C GLY A 13 3.44 -10.75 2.92
N ASP A 14 2.83 -9.95 3.82
CA ASP A 14 1.89 -10.47 4.84
C ASP A 14 0.83 -11.39 4.20
N ARG A 15 0.71 -12.58 4.79
CA ARG A 15 -0.24 -13.62 4.41
C ARG A 15 -1.64 -13.35 4.95
N PHE A 16 -1.78 -12.47 5.95
CA PHE A 16 -3.04 -12.21 6.64
C PHE A 16 -3.68 -13.50 7.20
N ALA A 17 -2.84 -14.46 7.63
CA ALA A 17 -3.26 -15.79 8.05
C ALA A 17 -4.25 -15.76 9.23
N GLN A 18 -4.10 -14.77 10.11
CA GLN A 18 -4.99 -14.50 11.24
C GLN A 18 -6.45 -14.22 10.84
N PHE A 19 -6.70 -13.91 9.56
CA PHE A 19 -8.03 -13.65 9.03
C PHE A 19 -8.67 -14.84 8.30
N GLY A 20 -8.03 -16.02 8.34
CA GLY A 20 -8.58 -17.28 7.83
C GLY A 20 -9.03 -17.19 6.36
N LEU A 21 -10.33 -17.40 6.13
CA LEU A 21 -10.94 -17.39 4.79
C LEU A 21 -10.81 -16.05 4.05
N PHE A 22 -10.55 -14.95 4.75
CA PHE A 22 -10.39 -13.63 4.14
C PHE A 22 -8.94 -13.29 3.76
N SER A 23 -7.99 -14.13 4.13
CA SER A 23 -6.55 -13.91 3.90
C SER A 23 -6.23 -13.58 2.43
N SER A 24 -6.73 -14.38 1.48
CA SER A 24 -6.53 -14.16 0.04
C SER A 24 -7.08 -12.80 -0.42
N ARG A 25 -8.32 -12.48 -0.01
CA ARG A 25 -8.98 -11.22 -0.34
C ARG A 25 -8.22 -10.01 0.20
N LEU A 26 -7.68 -10.10 1.41
CA LEU A 26 -6.88 -9.02 2.01
C LEU A 26 -5.56 -8.83 1.27
N ARG A 27 -4.90 -9.91 0.84
CA ARG A 27 -3.68 -9.84 0.02
C ARG A 27 -3.93 -9.13 -1.31
N GLU A 28 -5.04 -9.42 -1.96
CA GLU A 28 -5.46 -8.76 -3.21
C GLU A 28 -5.83 -7.29 -2.97
N ALA A 29 -6.64 -7.01 -1.95
CA ALA A 29 -7.07 -5.67 -1.61
C ALA A 29 -5.88 -4.75 -1.27
N ARG A 30 -4.82 -5.26 -0.63
CA ARG A 30 -3.58 -4.52 -0.38
C ARG A 30 -2.94 -4.03 -1.68
N LEU A 31 -2.82 -4.90 -2.69
CA LEU A 31 -2.25 -4.54 -4.00
C LEU A 31 -3.15 -3.57 -4.75
N GLU A 32 -4.47 -3.79 -4.69
CA GLU A 32 -5.44 -2.87 -5.28
C GLU A 32 -5.35 -1.48 -4.66
N THR A 33 -5.20 -1.40 -3.34
CA THR A 33 -5.06 -0.14 -2.60
C THR A 33 -3.79 0.60 -3.03
N LEU A 34 -2.68 -0.10 -3.23
CA LEU A 34 -1.45 0.52 -3.76
C LEU A 34 -1.67 1.10 -5.16
N LYS A 35 -2.30 0.33 -6.05
CA LYS A 35 -2.62 0.79 -7.42
C LYS A 35 -3.48 2.05 -7.38
N ARG A 36 -4.54 2.06 -6.58
CA ARG A 36 -5.42 3.23 -6.42
C ARG A 36 -4.68 4.44 -5.86
N SER A 37 -3.82 4.26 -4.85
CA SER A 37 -2.98 5.33 -4.30
C SER A 37 -2.05 5.94 -5.34
N LEU A 38 -1.41 5.11 -6.19
CA LEU A 38 -0.53 5.60 -7.26
C LEU A 38 -1.30 6.34 -8.35
N GLU A 39 -2.49 5.88 -8.72
CA GLU A 39 -3.34 6.60 -9.68
C GLU A 39 -3.83 7.95 -9.13
N LEU A 40 -4.15 8.02 -7.84
CA LEU A 40 -4.45 9.30 -7.18
C LEU A 40 -3.24 10.23 -7.19
N ALA A 41 -2.05 9.73 -6.85
CA ALA A 41 -0.82 10.50 -6.89
C ALA A 41 -0.56 11.11 -8.28
N LYS A 42 -0.71 10.31 -9.35
CA LYS A 42 -0.64 10.78 -10.73
C LYS A 42 -1.68 11.84 -11.05
N LYS A 43 -2.96 11.57 -10.71
CA LYS A 43 -4.07 12.50 -10.96
C LYS A 43 -3.86 13.86 -10.30
N HIS A 44 -3.24 13.89 -9.12
CA HIS A 44 -2.97 15.13 -8.39
C HIS A 44 -1.66 15.80 -8.78
N GLY A 45 -0.87 15.20 -9.68
CA GLY A 45 0.42 15.71 -10.11
C GLY A 45 1.38 15.89 -8.93
N VAL A 46 1.47 14.89 -8.06
CA VAL A 46 2.43 14.92 -6.95
C VAL A 46 3.84 14.73 -7.49
N ASP A 47 4.80 15.41 -6.87
CA ASP A 47 6.21 15.38 -7.29
C ASP A 47 6.94 14.15 -6.74
N ALA A 48 6.48 13.61 -5.61
CA ALA A 48 7.02 12.38 -5.04
C ALA A 48 5.97 11.58 -4.24
N PHE A 49 6.17 10.26 -4.24
CA PHE A 49 5.43 9.31 -3.40
C PHE A 49 6.37 8.78 -2.32
N LEU A 50 6.13 9.20 -1.08
CA LEU A 50 6.93 8.81 0.07
C LEU A 50 6.34 7.55 0.71
N ILE A 51 7.20 6.55 0.90
CA ILE A 51 6.87 5.31 1.60
C ILE A 51 7.66 5.28 2.90
N ALA A 52 6.97 5.08 4.02
CA ALA A 52 7.59 4.93 5.34
C ALA A 52 6.98 3.76 6.12
N GLY A 53 7.61 3.42 7.25
CA GLY A 53 7.17 2.31 8.10
C GLY A 53 7.48 0.93 7.52
N ASP A 54 6.77 -0.08 8.01
CA ASP A 54 7.05 -1.47 7.70
C ASP A 54 6.52 -1.84 6.32
N LEU A 55 7.41 -1.72 5.34
CA LEU A 55 7.07 -2.01 3.97
C LEU A 55 6.94 -3.51 3.72
N PHE A 56 7.73 -4.34 4.42
CA PHE A 56 7.73 -5.79 4.26
C PHE A 56 7.47 -6.48 5.59
N GLU A 57 6.77 -7.61 5.52
CA GLU A 57 6.60 -8.56 6.61
C GLU A 57 7.29 -9.87 6.27
N HIS A 58 8.07 -10.39 7.22
CA HIS A 58 8.73 -11.68 7.09
C HIS A 58 7.72 -12.78 7.45
N CYS A 59 7.25 -13.48 6.42
CA CYS A 59 6.17 -14.46 6.51
C CYS A 59 6.66 -15.90 6.58
#